data_AF-A0AAY4CPB5-F1
#
_entry.id   AF-A0AAY4CPB5-F1
#
_cell.length_a   1.000
_cell.length_b   1.000
_cell.length_c   1.000
_cell.angle_alpha   90.00
_cell.angle_beta   90.00
_cell.angle_gamma   90.00
#
_symmetry.space_group_name_H-M   'P 1'
#
loop_
_entity.id
_entity.type
_entity.pdbx_description
1 polymer ?
#
loop_
_entity_poly.entity_id
_entity_poly.type
_entity_poly.pdbx_seq_one_letter_code
_entity_poly.pdbx_strand_id
1 'polypeptide(L)'
;CEDRSRLDLGISCEDITQAINSMQNGKSPGPDGFPIEFYKVFSAKLTPLLNKLFEEILSQKKLPCTMTQAVIVVLLKKDKDPRKCGAYRPINLLPCDYKILSKVLSCRLDSVIPKIIDLDQTGFIPGRQSFFNLRRFFQYIMFFTLYCPA
;
A
#
# COMPACT_ATOMS: atom_id res chain seq x y z
N CYS A 1 8.26 19.87 13.43
CA CYS A 1 9.05 19.28 12.32
C CYS A 1 8.23 19.46 11.05
N GLU A 2 8.83 20.03 10.00
CA GLU A 2 8.18 20.34 8.72
C GLU A 2 7.44 19.14 8.11
N ASP A 3 8.03 17.94 8.20
CA ASP A 3 7.41 16.69 7.72
C ASP A 3 6.07 16.40 8.40
N ARG A 4 5.97 16.64 9.73
CA ARG A 4 4.73 16.44 10.49
C ARG A 4 3.65 17.41 10.04
N SER A 5 4.00 18.70 9.94
CA SER A 5 3.07 19.74 9.49
C SER A 5 2.52 19.44 8.10
N ARG A 6 3.34 18.91 7.18
CA ARG A 6 2.91 18.50 5.84
C ARG A 6 1.97 17.30 5.86
N LEU A 7 2.23 16.30 6.70
CA LEU A 7 1.38 15.11 6.84
C LEU A 7 0.02 15.42 7.50
N ASP A 8 -0.01 16.42 8.39
CA ASP A 8 -1.23 16.85 9.10
C ASP A 8 -2.19 17.69 8.22
N LEU A 9 -1.78 18.09 7.01
CA LEU A 9 -2.66 18.81 6.06
C LEU A 9 -3.82 17.93 5.58
N GLY A 10 -4.97 18.55 5.28
CA GLY A 10 -6.14 17.85 4.71
C GLY A 10 -5.85 17.25 3.33
N ILE A 11 -6.56 16.19 2.94
CA ILE A 11 -6.42 15.53 1.63
C ILE A 11 -6.99 16.44 0.53
N SER A 12 -6.20 16.75 -0.49
CA SER A 12 -6.64 17.59 -1.62
C SER A 12 -7.25 16.77 -2.77
N CYS A 13 -7.95 17.43 -3.70
CA CYS A 13 -8.43 16.80 -4.93
C CYS A 13 -7.25 16.35 -5.83
N GLU A 14 -6.16 17.10 -5.80
CA GLU A 14 -4.93 16.80 -6.51
C GLU A 14 -4.30 15.50 -6.00
N ASP A 15 -4.23 15.31 -4.68
CA ASP A 15 -3.73 14.07 -4.07
C ASP A 15 -4.52 12.84 -4.54
N ILE A 16 -5.85 12.96 -4.56
CA ILE A 16 -6.77 11.89 -4.97
C ILE A 16 -6.59 11.59 -6.46
N THR A 17 -6.54 12.62 -7.29
CA THR A 17 -6.37 12.47 -8.74
C THR A 17 -5.02 11.83 -9.08
N GLN A 18 -3.96 12.26 -8.40
CA GLN A 18 -2.64 11.65 -8.54
C GLN A 18 -2.65 10.18 -8.09
N ALA A 19 -3.30 9.86 -6.97
CA ALA A 19 -3.44 8.50 -6.50
C ALA A 19 -4.16 7.62 -7.53
N ILE A 20 -5.32 8.05 -8.04
CA ILE A 20 -6.10 7.33 -9.06
C ILE A 20 -5.24 7.06 -10.30
N ASN A 21 -4.52 8.07 -10.81
CA ASN A 21 -3.69 7.94 -12.00
C ASN A 21 -2.50 7.00 -11.80
N SER A 22 -1.91 6.98 -10.60
CA SER A 22 -0.75 6.14 -10.27
C SER A 22 -1.09 4.64 -10.10
N MET A 23 -2.36 4.31 -9.86
CA MET A 23 -2.77 2.92 -9.64
C MET A 23 -2.76 2.11 -10.93
N GLN A 24 -2.40 0.83 -10.85
CA GLN A 24 -2.30 -0.06 -12.02
C GLN A 24 -3.67 -0.58 -12.46
N ASN A 25 -3.87 -0.67 -13.77
CA ASN A 25 -5.04 -1.30 -14.39
C ASN A 25 -4.99 -2.85 -14.27
N GLY A 26 -6.12 -3.51 -14.57
CA GLY A 26 -6.25 -4.96 -14.64
C GLY A 26 -6.29 -5.65 -13.27
N LYS A 27 -6.70 -4.93 -12.22
CA LYS A 27 -6.85 -5.51 -10.87
C LYS A 27 -8.32 -5.85 -10.61
N SER A 28 -8.57 -6.93 -9.88
CA SER A 28 -9.93 -7.33 -9.52
C SER A 28 -10.61 -6.28 -8.62
N PRO A 29 -11.88 -5.93 -8.89
CA PRO A 29 -12.65 -4.99 -8.08
C PRO A 29 -13.02 -5.59 -6.73
N GLY A 30 -13.56 -4.74 -5.85
CA GLY A 30 -14.17 -5.17 -4.59
C GLY A 30 -15.58 -5.72 -4.78
N PRO A 31 -16.36 -5.85 -3.69
CA PRO A 31 -17.74 -6.35 -3.71
C PRO A 31 -18.70 -5.54 -4.61
N ASP A 32 -18.41 -4.26 -4.83
CA ASP A 32 -19.22 -3.32 -5.63
C ASP A 32 -18.99 -3.46 -7.14
N GLY A 33 -17.95 -4.19 -7.55
CA GLY A 33 -17.63 -4.41 -8.95
C GLY A 33 -16.97 -3.23 -9.66
N PHE A 34 -16.66 -2.11 -8.98
CA PHE A 34 -16.02 -0.96 -9.62
C PHE A 34 -14.48 -1.09 -9.61
N PRO A 35 -13.84 -1.25 -10.78
CA PRO A 35 -12.38 -1.34 -10.86
C PRO A 35 -11.76 0.06 -10.96
N ILE A 36 -10.44 0.17 -10.85
CA ILE A 36 -9.76 1.47 -10.88
C ILE A 36 -9.95 2.23 -12.20
N GLU A 37 -10.17 1.51 -13.30
CA GLU A 37 -10.45 2.06 -14.63
C GLU A 37 -11.72 2.93 -14.63
N PHE A 38 -12.74 2.53 -13.87
CA PHE A 38 -13.94 3.35 -13.68
C PHE A 38 -13.58 4.69 -13.04
N TYR A 39 -12.77 4.69 -11.99
CA TYR A 39 -12.32 5.91 -11.33
C TYR A 39 -11.41 6.76 -12.20
N LYS A 40 -10.58 6.16 -13.05
CA LYS A 40 -9.75 6.88 -14.02
C LYS A 40 -10.61 7.58 -15.07
N VAL A 41 -11.59 6.89 -15.64
CA VAL A 41 -12.50 7.46 -16.65
C VAL A 41 -13.35 8.59 -16.08
N PHE A 42 -13.87 8.44 -14.86
CA PHE A 42 -14.75 9.42 -14.24
C PHE A 42 -14.06 10.30 -13.18
N SER A 43 -12.72 10.39 -13.20
CA SER A 43 -11.94 11.05 -12.14
C SER A 43 -12.41 12.48 -11.89
N ALA A 44 -12.63 13.29 -12.92
CA ALA A 44 -13.09 14.67 -12.76
C ALA A 44 -14.43 14.80 -12.01
N LYS A 45 -15.34 13.81 -12.14
CA LYS A 45 -16.63 13.81 -11.46
C LYS A 45 -16.55 13.19 -10.06
N LEU A 46 -15.72 12.16 -9.89
CA LEU A 46 -15.63 11.40 -8.64
C LEU A 46 -14.68 12.02 -7.63
N THR A 47 -13.59 12.67 -8.05
CA THR A 47 -12.59 13.27 -7.15
C THR A 47 -13.23 14.21 -6.12
N PRO A 48 -14.13 15.16 -6.47
CA PRO A 48 -14.76 16.02 -5.47
C PRO A 48 -15.66 15.27 -4.47
N LEU A 49 -16.28 14.17 -4.90
CA LEU A 49 -17.12 13.34 -4.03
C LEU A 49 -16.26 12.51 -3.07
N LEU A 50 -15.18 11.92 -3.59
CA LEU A 50 -14.18 11.20 -2.78
C LEU A 50 -13.50 12.12 -1.77
N ASN A 51 -13.20 13.36 -2.16
CA ASN A 51 -12.60 14.34 -1.26
C ASN A 51 -13.49 14.60 -0.03
N LYS A 52 -14.77 14.93 -0.25
CA LYS A 52 -15.76 15.10 0.83
C LYS A 52 -15.89 13.86 1.70
N LEU A 53 -15.95 12.68 1.09
CA LEU A 53 -15.99 11.41 1.80
C LEU A 53 -14.75 11.22 2.69
N PHE A 54 -13.56 11.52 2.18
CA PHE A 54 -12.32 11.35 2.93
C PHE A 54 -12.18 12.37 4.07
N GLU A 55 -12.63 13.61 3.88
CA GLU A 55 -12.72 14.60 4.96
C GLU A 55 -13.67 14.14 6.08
N GLU A 56 -14.82 13.57 5.72
CA GLU A 56 -15.76 13.01 6.70
C GLU A 56 -15.15 11.82 7.45
N ILE A 57 -14.47 10.92 6.75
CA ILE A 57 -13.77 9.77 7.36
C ILE A 57 -12.71 10.23 8.36
N LEU A 58 -11.91 11.24 8.01
CA LEU A 58 -10.83 11.75 8.85
C LEU A 58 -11.37 12.51 10.07
N SER A 59 -12.45 13.29 9.89
CA SER A 59 -13.08 14.03 10.99
C SER A 59 -13.79 13.09 11.98
N GLN A 60 -14.54 12.10 11.48
CA GLN A 60 -15.27 11.13 12.31
C GLN A 60 -14.39 9.97 12.80
N LYS A 61 -13.20 9.79 12.21
CA LYS A 61 -12.28 8.66 12.46
C LYS A 61 -12.95 7.30 12.22
N LYS A 62 -13.84 7.23 11.23
CA LYS A 62 -14.65 6.04 10.96
C LYS A 62 -14.80 5.83 9.46
N LEU A 63 -14.58 4.60 9.02
CA LEU A 63 -14.86 4.19 7.64
C LEU A 63 -16.34 3.83 7.46
N PRO A 64 -16.95 4.14 6.30
CA PRO A 64 -18.24 3.58 5.89
C PRO A 64 -18.21 2.05 5.94
N CYS A 65 -19.36 1.44 6.23
CA CYS A 65 -19.48 -0.02 6.30
C CYS A 65 -19.06 -0.70 4.98
N THR A 66 -19.40 -0.10 3.84
CA THR A 66 -19.04 -0.59 2.50
C THR A 66 -17.52 -0.71 2.34
N MET A 67 -16.75 0.27 2.80
CA MET A 67 -15.28 0.28 2.74
C MET A 67 -14.63 -0.75 3.69
N THR A 68 -15.40 -1.36 4.60
CA THR A 68 -14.91 -2.41 5.51
C THR A 68 -15.25 -3.82 5.05
N GLN A 69 -16.01 -3.97 3.97
CA GLN A 69 -16.39 -5.26 3.39
C GLN A 69 -15.39 -5.69 2.31
N ALA A 70 -15.13 -6.99 2.20
CA ALA A 70 -14.25 -7.55 1.18
C ALA A 70 -14.75 -8.90 0.70
N VAL A 71 -14.47 -9.24 -0.57
CA VAL A 71 -14.61 -10.62 -1.05
C VAL A 71 -13.31 -11.36 -0.75
N ILE A 72 -13.38 -12.48 -0.03
CA ILE A 72 -12.22 -13.32 0.25
C ILE A 72 -12.11 -14.38 -0.84
N VAL A 73 -11.02 -14.33 -1.60
CA VAL A 73 -10.67 -15.36 -2.60
C VAL A 73 -9.48 -16.15 -2.09
N VAL A 74 -9.54 -17.48 -2.16
CA VAL A 74 -8.45 -18.36 -1.72
C VAL A 74 -7.65 -18.87 -2.90
N LEU A 75 -6.34 -18.63 -2.89
CA LEU A 75 -5.41 -19.12 -3.91
C LEU A 75 -4.59 -20.30 -3.40
N LEU A 76 -4.56 -21.40 -4.14
CA LEU A 76 -3.70 -22.55 -3.81
C LEU A 76 -2.22 -22.18 -4.01
N LYS A 77 -1.39 -22.44 -3.01
CA LYS A 77 0.08 -22.33 -3.12
C LYS A 77 0.59 -23.36 -4.11
N LYS A 78 1.53 -22.95 -4.97
CA LYS A 78 2.23 -23.86 -5.89
C LYS A 78 2.78 -25.07 -5.11
N ASP A 79 2.61 -26.26 -5.68
CA ASP A 79 3.15 -27.53 -5.17
C ASP A 79 2.67 -27.91 -3.76
N LYS A 80 1.46 -27.48 -3.36
CA LYS A 80 0.83 -27.87 -2.09
C LYS A 80 -0.44 -28.69 -2.32
N ASP A 81 -0.69 -29.61 -1.39
CA ASP A 81 -1.87 -30.48 -1.37
C ASP A 81 -3.16 -29.67 -1.14
N PRO A 82 -4.13 -29.67 -2.08
CA PRO A 82 -5.38 -28.91 -1.96
C PRO A 82 -6.29 -29.41 -0.83
N ARG A 83 -6.03 -30.59 -0.25
CA ARG A 83 -6.79 -31.10 0.89
C ARG A 83 -6.37 -30.44 2.21
N LYS A 84 -5.25 -29.72 2.24
CA LYS A 84 -4.73 -29.06 3.44
C LYS A 84 -5.13 -27.59 3.46
N CYS A 85 -5.86 -27.15 4.49
CA CYS A 85 -6.27 -25.74 4.63
C CYS A 85 -5.08 -24.75 4.54
N GLY A 86 -3.93 -25.08 5.16
CA GLY A 86 -2.72 -24.26 5.10
C GLY A 86 -2.06 -24.14 3.71
N ALA A 87 -2.53 -24.91 2.72
CA ALA A 87 -2.09 -24.82 1.33
C ALA A 87 -2.62 -23.56 0.63
N TYR A 88 -3.62 -22.87 1.18
CA TYR A 88 -4.22 -21.69 0.55
C TYR A 88 -3.63 -20.38 1.08
N ARG A 89 -3.71 -19.33 0.26
CA ARG A 89 -3.46 -17.93 0.61
C ARG A 89 -4.79 -17.17 0.45
N PRO A 90 -5.38 -16.65 1.53
CA PRO A 90 -6.54 -15.77 1.40
C PRO A 90 -6.09 -14.41 0.82
N ILE A 91 -6.87 -13.89 -0.12
CA ILE A 91 -6.73 -12.55 -0.69
C ILE A 91 -8.04 -11.80 -0.47
N ASN A 92 -7.95 -10.64 0.14
CA ASN A 92 -9.08 -9.75 0.37
C ASN A 92 -9.22 -8.79 -0.82
N LEU A 93 -10.31 -8.93 -1.57
CA LEU A 93 -10.69 -7.98 -2.60
C LEU A 93 -11.49 -6.83 -1.97
N LEU A 94 -10.76 -5.77 -1.61
CA LEU A 94 -11.34 -4.55 -1.03
C LEU A 94 -11.93 -3.62 -2.11
N PRO A 95 -12.96 -2.81 -1.77
CA PRO A 95 -13.46 -1.71 -2.57
C PRO A 95 -12.36 -0.78 -3.07
N CYS A 96 -12.54 -0.21 -4.27
CA CYS A 96 -11.49 0.57 -4.90
C CYS A 96 -11.32 1.96 -4.28
N ASP A 97 -12.39 2.57 -3.78
CA ASP A 97 -12.36 3.81 -2.98
C ASP A 97 -11.50 3.68 -1.72
N TYR A 98 -11.58 2.55 -1.01
CA TYR A 98 -10.68 2.23 0.10
C TYR A 98 -9.21 2.16 -0.34
N LYS A 99 -8.96 1.52 -1.48
CA LYS A 99 -7.60 1.42 -2.05
C LYS A 99 -7.07 2.79 -2.47
N ILE A 100 -7.93 3.68 -2.99
CA ILE A 100 -7.58 5.05 -3.36
C ILE A 100 -7.18 5.85 -2.10
N LEU A 101 -7.99 5.82 -1.04
CA LEU A 101 -7.64 6.47 0.23
C LEU A 101 -6.30 5.97 0.77
N SER A 102 -6.12 4.65 0.80
CA SER A 102 -4.87 4.02 1.23
C SER A 102 -3.69 4.45 0.36
N LYS A 103 -3.88 4.60 -0.95
CA LYS A 103 -2.84 5.08 -1.88
C LYS A 103 -2.48 6.54 -1.64
N VAL A 104 -3.46 7.41 -1.40
CA VAL A 104 -3.23 8.82 -1.00
C VAL A 104 -2.36 8.88 0.25
N LEU A 105 -2.72 8.13 1.30
CA LEU A 105 -1.96 8.10 2.54
C LEU A 105 -0.54 7.56 2.34
N SER A 106 -0.38 6.49 1.55
CA SER A 106 0.94 5.96 1.20
C SER A 106 1.81 6.99 0.49
N CYS A 107 1.28 7.68 -0.53
CA CYS A 107 2.02 8.70 -1.26
C CYS A 107 2.48 9.87 -0.36
N ARG A 108 1.67 10.22 0.65
CA ARG A 108 2.06 11.22 1.64
C ARG A 108 3.20 10.73 2.54
N LEU A 109 3.15 9.47 2.97
CA LEU A 109 4.17 8.86 3.84
C LEU A 109 5.51 8.60 3.13
N ASP A 110 5.50 8.42 1.81
CA ASP A 110 6.69 8.03 1.03
C ASP A 110 7.91 8.96 1.24
N SER A 111 7.71 10.26 1.52
CA SER A 111 8.83 11.19 1.76
C SER A 111 9.42 11.13 3.18
N VAL A 112 8.70 10.53 4.13
CA VAL A 112 9.05 10.53 5.55
C VAL A 112 9.57 9.17 5.98
N ILE A 113 8.96 8.10 5.46
CA ILE A 113 9.30 6.71 5.78
C ILE A 113 10.82 6.41 5.65
N PRO A 114 11.52 6.82 4.58
CA PRO A 114 12.96 6.55 4.45
C PRO A 114 13.83 7.23 5.52
N LYS A 115 13.35 8.31 6.15
CA LYS A 115 14.07 9.08 7.18
C LYS A 115 13.96 8.44 8.57
N ILE A 116 12.86 7.72 8.83
CA ILE A 116 12.54 7.17 10.16
C ILE A 116 12.74 5.65 10.25
N ILE A 117 12.71 4.95 9.11
CA ILE A 117 12.87 3.50 9.06
C ILE A 117 14.35 3.13 8.88
N ASP A 118 14.81 2.23 9.73
CA ASP A 118 16.18 1.70 9.73
C ASP A 118 16.59 1.18 8.35
N LEU A 119 17.88 1.35 7.99
CA LEU A 119 18.47 0.89 6.73
C LEU A 119 18.31 -0.62 6.52
N ASP A 120 18.16 -1.39 7.59
CA ASP A 120 17.90 -2.82 7.60
C ASP A 120 16.60 -3.22 6.85
N GLN A 121 15.59 -2.35 6.92
CA GLN A 121 14.30 -2.60 6.29
C GLN A 121 14.37 -2.18 4.81
N THR A 122 14.53 -3.15 3.91
CA THR A 122 14.62 -2.89 2.46
C THR A 122 13.30 -3.09 1.73
N GLY A 123 12.35 -3.82 2.33
CA GLY A 123 11.05 -4.08 1.72
C GLY A 123 10.13 -2.87 1.80
N PHE A 124 9.46 -2.55 0.69
CA PHE A 124 8.43 -1.50 0.58
C PHE A 124 8.90 -0.07 0.88
N ILE A 125 10.21 0.19 0.81
CA ILE A 125 10.77 1.54 0.95
C ILE A 125 11.25 2.00 -0.44
N PRO A 126 10.79 3.17 -0.94
CA PRO A 126 11.26 3.72 -2.21
C PRO A 126 12.79 3.79 -2.26
N GLY A 127 13.37 3.34 -3.38
CA GLY A 127 14.82 3.32 -3.57
C GLY A 127 15.58 2.20 -2.87
N ARG A 128 14.92 1.34 -2.06
CA ARG A 128 15.53 0.16 -1.45
C ARG A 128 15.13 -1.12 -2.20
N GLN A 129 16.08 -2.03 -2.38
CA GLN A 129 15.87 -3.29 -3.09
C GLN A 129 16.26 -4.48 -2.21
N SER A 130 15.61 -5.63 -2.40
CA SER A 130 15.89 -6.85 -1.63
C SER A 130 17.36 -7.31 -1.73
N PHE A 131 18.02 -7.05 -2.86
CA PHE A 131 19.44 -7.36 -3.04
C PHE A 131 20.35 -6.58 -2.06
N PHE A 132 19.93 -5.43 -1.53
CA PHE A 132 20.73 -4.69 -0.55
C PHE A 132 20.92 -5.48 0.74
N ASN A 133 19.93 -6.29 1.13
CA ASN A 133 20.07 -7.20 2.27
C ASN A 133 21.08 -8.32 1.98
N LEU A 134 21.08 -8.86 0.76
CA LEU A 134 22.06 -9.88 0.36
C LEU A 134 23.49 -9.32 0.37
N ARG A 135 23.70 -8.15 -0.24
CA ARG A 135 25.01 -7.48 -0.25
C ARG A 135 25.55 -7.24 1.16
N ARG A 136 24.68 -6.76 2.05
CA ARG A 136 25.03 -6.44 3.43
C ARG A 136 25.35 -7.70 4.24
N PHE A 137 24.60 -8.78 4.04
CA PHE A 137 24.91 -10.08 4.61
C PHE A 137 26.31 -10.57 4.22
N PHE A 138 26.68 -10.49 2.93
CA PHE A 138 28.04 -10.84 2.49
C PHE A 138 29.12 -9.94 3.10
N GLN A 139 28.85 -8.64 3.22
CA GLN A 139 29.78 -7.70 3.84
C GLN A 139 30.04 -8.06 5.32
N TYR A 140 29.00 -8.46 6.07
CA TYR A 140 29.18 -8.94 7.44
C TYR A 140 30.02 -10.22 7.49
N ILE A 141 29.72 -11.22 6.65
CA ILE A 141 30.51 -12.46 6.59
C ILE A 141 31.98 -12.13 6.33
N MET A 142 32.27 -11.35 5.29
CA MET A 142 33.64 -10.97 4.94
C MET A 142 34.34 -10.23 6.08
N PHE A 143 33.64 -9.31 6.75
CA PHE A 143 34.19 -8.58 7.89
C PHE A 143 34.59 -9.53 9.03
N PHE A 144 33.70 -10.45 9.43
CA PHE A 144 34.00 -11.41 10.50
C PHE A 144 35.13 -12.37 10.10
N THR A 145 35.14 -12.88 8.87
CA THR A 145 36.20 -13.79 8.40
C THR A 145 37.58 -13.13 8.35
N LEU A 146 37.67 -11.84 8.00
CA LEU A 146 38.95 -11.14 7.82
C LEU A 146 39.46 -10.44 9.09
N TYR A 147 38.57 -9.97 9.96
CA TYR A 147 38.93 -9.08 11.07
C TYR A 147 38.58 -9.63 12.46
N CYS A 148 37.90 -10.77 12.53
CA CYS A 148 37.65 -11.47 13.80
C CYS A 148 37.99 -12.96 13.64
N PRO A 149 39.27 -13.31 13.41
CA PRO A 149 39.69 -14.71 13.43
C PRO A 149 39.50 -15.25 14.85
N ALA A 150 39.05 -16.52 14.92
CA ALA A 150 38.87 -17.25 16.17
C ALA A 150 40.19 -17.41 16.94
#